data_AF-A0AAU4KJJ3-F1
#
_entry.id   AF-A0AAU4KJJ3-F1
#
_cell.length_a   1.000
_cell.length_b   1.000
_cell.length_c   1.000
_cell.angle_alpha   90.00
_cell.angle_beta   90.00
_cell.angle_gamma   90.00
#
_symmetry.space_group_name_H-M   'P 1'
#
loop_
_entity.id
_entity.type
_entity.pdbx_description
1 polymer ?
#
loop_
_entity_poly.entity_id
_entity_poly.type
_entity_poly.pdbx_seq_one_letter_code
_entity_poly.pdbx_strand_id
1 'polypeptide(L)'
;MHEAWLLLDEHIVQIWTPQIKALDDRYKAATVDDDGQALDQFHGLPGPELWWWRRHPRILTGDLGRSLRSAGAIGTDPDTA
;
A
#
# COMPACT_ATOMS: atom_id res chain seq x y z
N MET A 1 9.29 16.14 9.58
CA MET A 1 10.28 15.73 8.57
C MET A 1 10.06 16.54 7.29
N HIS A 2 10.48 17.81 7.26
CA HIS A 2 10.23 18.70 6.10
C HIS A 2 11.47 19.48 5.63
N GLU A 3 12.63 19.34 6.28
CA GLU A 3 13.77 20.24 6.03
C GLU A 3 14.82 19.70 5.04
N ALA A 4 14.67 18.47 4.52
CA ALA A 4 15.63 17.89 3.57
C ALA A 4 15.31 18.17 2.09
N TRP A 5 14.15 18.74 1.77
CA TRP A 5 13.74 18.99 0.38
C TRP A 5 14.57 20.07 -0.34
N LEU A 6 15.19 20.98 0.42
CA LEU A 6 16.08 22.02 -0.13
C LEU A 6 17.43 21.47 -0.64
N LEU A 7 17.72 20.19 -0.44
CA LEU A 7 18.96 19.53 -0.87
C LEU A 7 18.77 18.55 -2.03
N LEU A 8 17.54 18.33 -2.49
CA LEU A 8 17.29 17.53 -3.67
C LEU A 8 17.47 18.40 -4.90
N ASP A 9 18.61 18.24 -5.57
CA ASP A 9 18.87 18.84 -6.86
C ASP A 9 17.72 18.51 -7.85
N GLU A 10 17.34 19.49 -8.69
CA GLU A 10 16.23 19.35 -9.64
C GLU A 10 16.39 18.09 -10.52
N HIS A 11 17.62 17.75 -10.89
CA HIS A 11 17.92 16.56 -11.66
C HIS A 11 17.55 15.26 -10.92
N ILE A 12 17.77 15.21 -9.60
CA ILE A 12 17.38 14.06 -8.77
C ILE A 12 15.86 13.94 -8.70
N VAL A 13 15.15 15.06 -8.55
CA VAL A 13 13.68 15.07 -8.57
C VAL A 13 13.15 14.57 -9.91
N GLN A 14 13.72 15.03 -11.03
CA GLN A 14 13.31 14.61 -12.37
C GLN A 14 13.55 13.11 -12.62
N ILE A 15 14.66 12.55 -12.12
CA ILE A 15 14.96 11.12 -12.26
C ILE A 15 14.02 10.26 -11.42
N TRP A 16 13.80 10.62 -10.15
CA TRP A 16 13.09 9.75 -9.20
C TRP A 16 11.58 9.87 -9.27
N THR A 17 11.03 11.04 -9.60
CA THR A 17 9.57 11.24 -9.73
C THR A 17 8.88 10.18 -10.60
N PRO A 18 9.32 9.90 -11.84
CA PRO A 18 8.67 8.87 -12.66
C PRO A 18 8.85 7.45 -12.08
N GLN A 19 9.96 7.17 -11.42
CA GLN A 19 10.23 5.85 -10.82
C GLN A 19 9.37 5.60 -9.58
N ILE A 20 9.20 6.62 -8.73
CA ILE A 20 8.31 6.58 -7.57
C ILE A 20 6.87 6.44 -8.04
N LYS A 21 6.44 7.19 -9.07
CA LYS A 21 5.11 7.01 -9.66
C LYS A 21 4.90 5.59 -10.20
N ALA A 22 5.89 5.03 -10.89
CA ALA A 22 5.80 3.65 -11.39
C ALA A 22 5.78 2.61 -10.25
N LEU A 23 6.40 2.90 -9.10
CA LEU A 23 6.29 2.08 -7.90
C LEU A 23 4.90 2.19 -7.29
N ASP A 24 4.35 3.40 -7.14
CA ASP A 24 3.00 3.64 -6.64
C ASP A 24 1.94 2.94 -7.52
N ASP A 25 2.08 3.03 -8.84
CA ASP A 25 1.18 2.39 -9.79
C ASP A 25 1.23 0.86 -9.65
N ARG A 26 2.42 0.27 -9.50
CA ARG A 26 2.58 -1.17 -9.23
C ARG A 26 2.01 -1.57 -7.87
N TYR A 27 2.21 -0.75 -6.84
CA TYR A 27 1.69 -1.00 -5.50
C TYR A 27 0.16 -0.98 -5.49
N LYS A 28 -0.46 0.02 -6.14
CA LYS A 28 -1.92 0.09 -6.34
C LYS A 28 -2.44 -1.08 -7.16
N ALA A 29 -1.71 -1.51 -8.19
CA ALA A 29 -2.06 -2.69 -8.98
C ALA A 29 -1.89 -4.02 -8.22
N ALA A 30 -1.14 -4.06 -7.11
CA ALA A 30 -0.97 -5.23 -6.27
C ALA A 30 -1.88 -5.24 -5.02
N THR A 31 -2.54 -4.13 -4.72
CA THR A 31 -3.31 -3.93 -3.48
C THR A 31 -4.74 -3.45 -3.73
N VAL A 32 -5.61 -3.63 -2.74
CA VAL A 32 -6.98 -3.13 -2.70
C VAL A 32 -7.05 -2.03 -1.65
N ASP A 33 -7.70 -0.92 -1.98
CA ASP A 33 -8.02 0.14 -1.04
C ASP A 33 -9.33 -0.18 -0.34
N ASP A 34 -9.27 -0.41 0.96
CA ASP A 34 -10.44 -0.65 1.80
C ASP A 34 -10.53 0.38 2.94
N ASP A 35 -9.88 1.54 2.74
CA ASP A 35 -9.70 2.58 3.77
C ASP A 35 -9.03 2.06 5.06
N GLY A 36 -8.33 0.92 4.97
CA GLY A 36 -7.64 0.27 6.07
C GLY A 36 -8.53 -0.61 6.95
N GLN A 37 -9.78 -0.86 6.57
CA GLN A 37 -10.71 -1.66 7.38
C GLN A 37 -10.16 -3.03 7.78
N ALA A 38 -9.57 -3.77 6.84
CA ALA A 38 -8.99 -5.09 7.12
C ALA A 38 -7.72 -5.03 7.98
N LEU A 39 -7.01 -3.90 7.97
CA LEU A 39 -5.75 -3.73 8.71
C LEU A 39 -5.93 -3.12 10.10
N ASP A 40 -6.99 -2.33 10.33
CA ASP A 40 -7.25 -1.64 11.61
C ASP A 40 -7.32 -2.61 12.80
N GLN A 41 -7.83 -3.82 12.57
CA GLN A 41 -7.89 -4.87 13.60
C GLN A 41 -6.51 -5.38 14.06
N PHE A 42 -5.46 -5.20 13.25
CA PHE A 42 -4.10 -5.65 13.56
C PHE A 42 -3.22 -4.49 14.05
N HIS A 43 -3.35 -3.34 13.40
CA HIS A 43 -2.54 -2.16 13.67
C HIS A 43 -3.44 -0.94 13.50
N GLY A 44 -3.79 -0.29 14.61
CA GLY A 44 -4.67 0.87 14.59
C GLY A 44 -4.23 1.89 13.54
N LEU A 45 -5.18 2.37 12.73
CA LEU A 45 -4.84 3.12 11.54
C LEU A 45 -4.23 4.50 11.86
N PRO A 46 -3.07 4.83 11.26
CA PRO A 46 -2.52 6.16 11.37
C PRO A 46 -3.34 7.18 10.55
N GLY A 47 -3.03 8.47 10.72
CA GLY A 47 -3.70 9.57 10.04
C GLY A 47 -3.73 9.45 8.50
N PRO A 48 -4.60 10.22 7.83
CA PRO A 48 -4.96 10.04 6.41
C PRO A 48 -3.83 10.21 5.40
N GLU A 49 -2.73 10.83 5.79
CA GLU A 49 -1.58 11.06 4.92
C GLU A 49 -0.84 9.77 4.52
N LEU A 50 -1.08 8.66 5.24
CA LEU A 50 -0.42 7.37 5.00
C LEU A 50 -1.31 6.42 4.17
N TRP A 51 -1.70 6.86 2.97
CA TRP A 51 -2.64 6.15 2.10
C TRP A 51 -2.25 4.70 1.77
N TRP A 52 -0.96 4.34 1.76
CA TRP A 52 -0.53 2.96 1.51
C TRP A 52 -0.79 2.03 2.72
N TRP A 53 -0.93 2.56 3.93
CA TRP A 53 -1.31 1.77 5.12
C TRP A 53 -2.78 1.33 5.11
N ARG A 54 -3.58 1.93 4.23
CA ARG A 54 -5.02 1.68 4.11
C ARG A 54 -5.36 0.66 3.03
N ARG A 55 -4.38 -0.15 2.66
CA ARG A 55 -4.50 -1.10 1.56
C ARG A 55 -4.00 -2.46 1.99
N HIS A 56 -4.69 -3.51 1.55
CA HIS A 56 -4.25 -4.89 1.76
C HIS A 56 -3.86 -5.54 0.42
N PRO A 57 -3.09 -6.65 0.42
CA PRO A 57 -2.76 -7.39 -0.80
C PRO A 57 -4.00 -7.83 -1.56
N ARG A 58 -3.97 -7.74 -2.90
CA ARG A 58 -5.05 -8.24 -3.77
C ARG A 58 -5.10 -9.77 -3.81
N ILE A 59 -3.94 -10.43 -3.77
CA ILE A 59 -3.84 -11.89 -3.71
C ILE A 59 -3.67 -12.29 -2.23
N LEU A 60 -4.65 -13.00 -1.68
CA LEU A 60 -4.68 -13.36 -0.26
C LEU A 60 -4.14 -14.77 -0.07
N THR A 61 -2.83 -14.89 0.13
CA THR A 61 -2.13 -16.18 0.28
C THR A 61 -1.62 -16.42 1.71
N GLY A 62 -1.52 -17.70 2.09
CA GLY A 62 -0.98 -18.15 3.37
C GLY A 62 -1.78 -17.68 4.60
N ASP A 63 -1.10 -17.68 5.75
CA ASP A 63 -1.72 -17.33 7.05
C ASP A 63 -2.12 -15.86 7.14
N LEU A 64 -1.33 -14.97 6.53
CA LEU A 64 -1.69 -13.54 6.41
C LEU A 64 -2.97 -13.38 5.59
N GLY A 65 -3.07 -14.03 4.43
CA GLY A 65 -4.27 -13.99 3.59
C GLY A 65 -5.50 -14.55 4.31
N ARG A 66 -5.34 -15.62 5.10
CA ARG A 66 -6.43 -16.18 5.93
C ARG A 66 -6.89 -15.19 7.00
N SER A 67 -5.94 -14.53 7.67
CA SER A 67 -6.22 -13.54 8.71
C SER A 67 -6.91 -12.30 8.15
N LEU A 68 -6.46 -11.82 6.98
CA LEU A 68 -7.09 -10.71 6.26
C LEU A 68 -8.49 -11.06 5.76
N ARG A 69 -8.73 -12.25 5.19
CA ARG A 69 -10.09 -12.69 4.84
C ARG A 69 -11.01 -12.71 6.06
N SER A 70 -10.49 -13.15 7.21
CA SER A 70 -11.25 -13.15 8.47
C SER A 70 -11.58 -11.74 8.96
N ALA A 71 -10.76 -10.75 8.57
CA ALA A 71 -10.99 -9.32 8.78
C ALA A 71 -12.05 -8.70 7.85
N GLY A 72 -12.52 -9.44 6.83
CA GLY A 72 -13.37 -8.92 5.76
C GLY A 72 -12.63 -8.43 4.51
N ALA A 73 -11.31 -8.66 4.39
CA ALA A 73 -10.57 -8.29 3.19
C ALA A 73 -11.08 -9.04 1.95
N ILE A 74 -11.29 -8.30 0.85
CA ILE A 74 -11.77 -8.85 -0.42
C ILE A 74 -10.59 -8.98 -1.38
N GLY A 75 -10.20 -10.20 -1.71
CA GLY A 75 -9.11 -10.46 -2.64
C GLY A 75 -9.29 -11.77 -3.39
N THR A 76 -8.45 -11.98 -4.39
CA THR A 76 -8.41 -13.23 -5.14
C THR A 76 -7.66 -14.27 -4.33
N ASP A 77 -8.22 -15.47 -4.24
CA ASP A 77 -7.47 -16.62 -3.77
C ASP A 77 -6.40 -16.96 -4.81
N PRO A 78 -5.14 -17.22 -4.42
CA PRO A 78 -4.12 -17.71 -5.36
C PRO A 78 -4.58 -18.96 -6.14
N ASP A 79 -5.47 -19.79 -5.58
CA ASP A 79 -5.99 -20.99 -6.27
C ASP A 79 -7.12 -20.68 -7.28
N THR A 80 -7.55 -19.41 -7.40
CA THR A 80 -8.60 -18.96 -8.34
C THR A 80 -8.07 -18.02 -9.43
N ALA A 81 -6.76 -17.78 -9.48
CA ALA A 81 -6.09 -16.87 -10.43
C ALA A 81 -5.62 -17.58 -11.72
#